data_AF-A0A806KI77-F1
#
_entry.id   AF-A0A806KI77-F1
#
_cell.length_a   1.000
_cell.length_b   1.000
_cell.length_c   1.000
_cell.angle_alpha   90.00
_cell.angle_beta   90.00
_cell.angle_gamma   90.00
#
_symmetry.space_group_name_H-M   'P 1'
#
loop_
_entity.id
_entity.type
_entity.pdbx_description
1 polymer ?
#
loop_
_entity_poly.entity_id
_entity_poly.type
_entity_poly.pdbx_seq_one_letter_code
_entity_poly.pdbx_strand_id
1 'polypeptide(L)'
;MVSKKVAGILSLKKTDEISVRSFAGEKCVNEYYLRLLLAGGFAKDLQVLEMSEIIGADILIGMDVIGYGDFVFTLKKESNISKAKIYFRSPAKGIKV
;
A
#
# COMPACT_ATOMS: atom_id res chain seq x y z
N MET A 1 -3.36 -0.30 -2.47
CA MET A 1 -4.27 0.43 -3.39
C MET A 1 -3.69 1.81 -3.69
N VAL A 2 -3.95 2.34 -4.88
CA VAL A 2 -3.45 3.65 -5.32
C VAL A 2 -4.54 4.46 -6.01
N SER A 3 -4.43 5.78 -5.99
CA SER A 3 -5.31 6.65 -6.75
C SER A 3 -4.97 6.59 -8.25
N LYS A 4 -5.95 6.92 -9.11
CA LYS A 4 -5.73 7.07 -10.56
C LYS A 4 -4.58 8.01 -10.90
N LYS A 5 -4.43 9.08 -10.12
CA LYS A 5 -3.33 10.05 -10.25
C LYS A 5 -1.98 9.37 -10.03
N VAL A 6 -1.84 8.60 -8.94
CA VAL A 6 -0.59 7.87 -8.65
C VAL A 6 -0.30 6.81 -9.70
N ALA A 7 -1.30 6.06 -10.13
CA ALA A 7 -1.14 5.06 -11.19
C ALA A 7 -0.60 5.70 -12.49
N GLY A 8 -1.12 6.87 -12.87
CA GLY A 8 -0.63 7.65 -14.01
C GLY A 8 0.79 8.19 -13.83
N ILE A 9 1.11 8.77 -12.67
CA ILE A 9 2.45 9.29 -12.36
C ILE A 9 3.51 8.18 -12.44
N LEU A 10 3.18 7.01 -11.88
CA LEU A 10 4.07 5.85 -11.89
C LEU A 10 4.02 5.08 -13.23
N SER A 11 3.19 5.51 -14.19
CA SER A 11 3.00 4.85 -15.48
C SER A 11 2.73 3.34 -15.33
N LEU A 12 1.89 2.97 -14.36
CA LEU A 12 1.59 1.58 -14.06
C LEU A 12 0.90 0.93 -15.27
N LYS A 13 1.38 -0.24 -15.66
CA LYS A 13 0.79 -1.04 -16.74
C LYS A 13 -0.27 -1.95 -16.15
N LYS A 14 -1.53 -1.75 -16.55
CA LYS A 14 -2.66 -2.61 -16.17
C LYS A 14 -2.30 -4.07 -16.48
N THR A 15 -2.46 -4.91 -15.48
CA THR A 15 -2.31 -6.36 -15.62
C THR A 15 -3.67 -6.99 -15.89
N ASP A 16 -4.68 -6.64 -15.08
CA ASP A 16 -6.04 -7.17 -15.22
C ASP A 16 -7.10 -6.15 -14.74
N GLU A 17 -8.37 -6.52 -14.83
CA GLU A 17 -9.50 -5.85 -14.21
C GLU A 17 -10.24 -6.82 -13.29
N ILE A 18 -10.37 -6.45 -12.01
CA ILE A 18 -10.99 -7.31 -11.02
C ILE A 18 -12.20 -6.64 -10.37
N SER A 19 -13.18 -7.45 -9.96
CA SER A 19 -14.30 -6.97 -9.15
C SER A 19 -13.93 -6.95 -7.68
N VAL A 20 -14.15 -5.82 -7.02
CA VAL A 20 -13.87 -5.62 -5.60
C VAL A 20 -15.11 -5.07 -4.92
N ARG A 21 -15.41 -5.57 -3.72
CA ARG A 21 -16.46 -5.03 -2.87
C ARG A 21 -15.89 -3.94 -1.97
N SER A 22 -16.33 -2.70 -2.16
CA SER A 22 -16.05 -1.57 -1.27
C SER A 22 -17.27 -1.25 -0.39
N PHE A 23 -17.13 -0.25 0.49
CA PHE A 23 -18.25 0.25 1.29
C PHE A 23 -19.37 0.87 0.43
N ALA A 24 -19.05 1.28 -0.80
CA ALA A 24 -19.99 1.87 -1.75
C ALA A 24 -20.62 0.82 -2.70
N GLY A 25 -20.36 -0.47 -2.47
CA GLY A 25 -20.84 -1.57 -3.30
C GLY A 25 -19.73 -2.24 -4.10
N GLU A 26 -20.11 -3.02 -5.10
CA GLU A 26 -19.18 -3.76 -5.94
C GLU A 26 -18.72 -2.92 -7.14
N LYS A 27 -17.41 -2.96 -7.45
CA LYS A 27 -16.79 -2.16 -8.50
C LYS A 27 -15.72 -2.95 -9.24
N CYS A 28 -15.66 -2.79 -10.55
CA CYS A 28 -14.49 -3.18 -11.33
C CYS A 28 -13.37 -2.15 -11.18
N VAL A 29 -12.17 -2.63 -10.92
CA VAL A 29 -10.97 -1.79 -10.77
C VAL A 29 -9.81 -2.36 -11.58
N ASN A 30 -8.89 -1.48 -12.00
CA ASN A 30 -7.65 -1.92 -12.61
C ASN A 30 -6.74 -2.53 -11.56
N GLU A 31 -6.14 -3.66 -11.90
CA GLU A 31 -5.13 -4.36 -11.12
C GLU A 31 -3.74 -4.17 -11.75
N TYR A 32 -2.75 -4.00 -10.88
CA TYR A 32 -1.35 -3.92 -11.22
C TYR A 32 -0.52 -4.84 -10.32
N TYR A 33 0.60 -5.31 -10.83
CA TYR A 33 1.65 -5.95 -10.04
C TYR A 33 2.90 -5.10 -10.02
N LEU A 34 3.42 -4.84 -8.83
CA LEU A 34 4.63 -4.03 -8.67
C LEU A 34 5.62 -4.62 -7.66
N ARG A 35 6.84 -4.10 -7.74
CA ARG A 35 7.88 -4.34 -6.74
C ARG A 35 8.02 -3.08 -5.89
N LEU A 36 7.95 -3.25 -4.58
CA LEU A 36 8.10 -2.16 -3.62
C LEU A 36 9.46 -2.28 -2.91
N LEU A 37 10.26 -1.23 -2.98
CA LEU A 37 11.48 -1.13 -2.18
C LEU A 37 11.11 -0.75 -0.74
N LEU A 38 11.51 -1.60 0.20
CA LEU A 38 11.30 -1.46 1.63
C LEU A 38 12.66 -1.39 2.35
N ALA A 39 12.69 -0.93 3.61
CA ALA A 39 13.92 -0.67 4.37
C ALA A 39 14.84 -1.88 4.65
N GLY A 40 14.58 -3.06 4.08
CA GLY A 40 15.51 -4.19 4.09
C GLY A 40 15.40 -5.12 2.87
N GLY A 41 14.76 -4.68 1.79
CA GLY A 41 14.65 -5.48 0.57
C GLY A 41 13.53 -5.05 -0.34
N PHE A 42 13.15 -5.94 -1.27
CA PHE A 42 12.03 -5.73 -2.17
C PHE A 42 10.89 -6.69 -1.82
N ALA A 43 9.68 -6.16 -1.63
CA ALA A 43 8.47 -6.95 -1.76
C ALA A 43 8.15 -7.07 -3.26
N LYS A 44 8.03 -8.30 -3.75
CA LYS A 44 7.75 -8.59 -5.16
C LYS A 44 6.29 -8.97 -5.34
N ASP A 45 5.82 -8.82 -6.56
CA ASP A 45 4.50 -9.28 -6.99
C ASP A 45 3.37 -8.78 -6.08
N LEU A 46 3.51 -7.54 -5.61
CA LEU A 46 2.49 -6.88 -4.80
C LEU A 46 1.33 -6.47 -5.69
N GLN A 47 0.15 -6.99 -5.36
CA GLN A 47 -1.10 -6.62 -5.99
C GLN A 47 -1.47 -5.20 -5.58
N VAL A 48 -1.74 -4.36 -6.58
CA VAL A 48 -2.13 -2.98 -6.37
C VAL A 48 -3.36 -2.67 -7.20
N LEU A 49 -4.40 -2.18 -6.51
CA LEU A 49 -5.68 -1.84 -7.12
C LEU A 49 -5.80 -0.33 -7.31
N GLU A 50 -6.23 0.11 -8.49
CA GLU A 50 -6.62 1.49 -8.78
C GLU A 50 -8.00 1.78 -8.19
N MET A 51 -8.10 2.64 -7.19
CA MET A 51 -9.40 3.07 -6.67
C MET A 51 -9.58 4.57 -6.80
N SER A 52 -10.72 4.98 -7.36
CA SER A 52 -11.13 6.39 -7.43
C SER A 52 -11.60 6.93 -6.07
N GLU A 53 -11.92 6.05 -5.13
CA GLU A 53 -12.52 6.38 -3.83
C GLU A 53 -11.52 6.56 -2.69
N ILE A 54 -10.22 6.72 -2.99
CA ILE A 54 -9.24 6.98 -1.93
C ILE A 54 -9.41 8.44 -1.47
N ILE A 55 -10.20 8.63 -0.40
CA ILE A 55 -10.45 9.95 0.18
C ILE A 55 -9.32 10.30 1.16
N GLY A 56 -8.65 11.44 0.92
CA GLY A 56 -7.65 11.99 1.84
C GLY A 56 -6.28 11.31 1.82
N ALA A 57 -6.04 10.37 0.91
CA ALA A 57 -4.74 9.73 0.72
C ALA A 57 -4.44 9.49 -0.76
N ASP A 58 -3.15 9.44 -1.13
CA ASP A 58 -2.71 9.07 -2.47
C ASP A 58 -2.50 7.55 -2.61
N ILE A 59 -2.15 6.89 -1.51
CA ILE A 59 -1.82 5.47 -1.42
C ILE A 59 -2.40 4.90 -0.12
N LEU A 60 -3.05 3.74 -0.22
CA LEU A 60 -3.42 2.92 0.93
C LEU A 60 -2.57 1.65 0.93
N ILE A 61 -1.80 1.45 2.01
CA ILE A 61 -0.96 0.29 2.21
C ILE A 61 -1.75 -0.72 3.05
N GLY A 62 -2.00 -1.90 2.48
CA GLY A 62 -2.75 -2.97 3.13
C GLY A 62 -1.89 -3.85 4.03
N MET A 63 -2.55 -4.84 4.64
CA MET A 63 -1.90 -5.84 5.49
C MET A 63 -0.96 -6.77 4.71
N ASP A 64 -1.20 -6.92 3.42
CA ASP A 64 -0.34 -7.63 2.47
C ASP A 64 1.08 -7.06 2.41
N VAL A 65 1.22 -5.73 2.38
CA VAL A 65 2.51 -5.05 2.47
C VAL A 65 3.01 -5.01 3.91
N ILE A 66 2.10 -4.82 4.87
CA ILE A 66 2.48 -4.73 6.27
C ILE A 66 3.07 -6.05 6.80
N GLY A 67 2.63 -7.19 6.28
CA GLY A 67 3.17 -8.51 6.63
C GLY A 67 4.62 -8.77 6.19
N TYR A 68 5.22 -7.93 5.33
CA TYR A 68 6.62 -8.07 4.91
C TYR A 68 7.64 -7.66 5.98
N GLY A 69 7.19 -7.09 7.11
CA GLY A 69 8.09 -6.76 8.21
C GLY A 69 7.34 -6.36 9.47
N ASP A 70 8.09 -5.92 10.48
CA ASP A 70 7.53 -5.46 11.73
C ASP A 70 7.12 -3.98 11.59
N PHE A 71 5.84 -3.70 11.76
CA PHE A 71 5.31 -2.34 11.83
C PHE A 71 5.06 -1.97 13.27
N VAL A 72 5.69 -0.88 13.71
CA VAL A 72 5.39 -0.28 15.01
C VAL A 72 4.73 1.07 14.77
N PHE A 73 3.46 1.15 15.16
CA PHE A 73 2.71 2.40 15.16
C PHE A 73 2.74 3.00 16.56
N THR A 74 3.23 4.23 16.67
CA THR A 74 3.19 4.98 17.93
C THR A 74 2.46 6.29 17.72
N LEU A 75 1.48 6.55 18.59
CA LEU A 75 0.83 7.84 18.69
C LEU A 75 1.46 8.60 19.86
N LYS A 76 2.10 9.72 19.56
CA LYS A 76 2.52 10.67 20.58
C LYS A 76 1.62 11.90 20.48
N LYS A 77 0.78 12.10 21.50
CA LYS A 77 0.00 13.33 21.65
C LYS A 77 0.91 14.38 22.28
N GLU A 78 1.29 15.39 21.51
CA GLU A 78 2.04 16.55 22.01
C GLU A 78 1.13 17.78 21.91
N SER A 79 0.69 18.28 23.06
CA SER A 79 -0.24 19.41 23.17
C SER A 79 -1.54 19.16 22.37
N ASN A 80 -1.74 19.88 21.26
CA ASN A 80 -2.92 19.81 20.37
C ASN A 80 -2.66 19.03 19.07
N ILE A 81 -1.49 18.41 18.90
CA ILE A 81 -1.12 17.69 17.67
C ILE A 81 -0.90 16.22 18.02
N SER A 82 -1.62 15.34 17.33
CA SER A 82 -1.35 13.90 17.36
C SER A 82 -0.29 13.57 16.32
N LYS A 83 0.91 13.21 16.76
CA LYS A 83 1.97 12.72 15.87
C LYS A 83 1.89 11.20 15.81
N ALA A 84 1.60 10.68 14.63
CA ALA A 84 1.78 9.26 14.32
C ALA A 84 3.21 9.04 13.83
N LYS A 85 3.94 8.11 14.44
CA LYS A 85 5.19 7.58 13.90
C LYS A 85 4.98 6.13 13.53
N ILE A 86 5.29 5.81 12.28
CA ILE A 86 5.32 4.45 11.77
C ILE A 86 6.80 4.07 11.61
N TYR A 87 7.21 3.02 12.32
CA TYR A 87 8.50 2.39 12.10
C TYR A 87 8.26 1.11 11.31
N PHE A 88 9.06 0.91 10.27
CA PHE A 88 9.08 -0.33 9.51
C PHE A 88 10.45 -0.98 9.66
N ARG A 89 10.46 -2.22 10.13
CA ARG A 89 11.66 -3.06 10.17
C ARG A 89 11.43 -4.26 9.28
N SER A 90 12.15 -4.31 8.17
CA SER A 90 12.28 -5.56 7.42
C SER A 90 13.20 -6.51 8.19
N PRO A 91 12.89 -7.81 8.28
CA PRO A 91 13.86 -8.79 8.77
C PRO A 91 15.14 -8.68 7.93
N ALA A 92 16.29 -8.69 8.60
CA ALA A 92 17.59 -8.62 7.94
C ALA A 92 17.75 -9.86 7.06
N LYS A 93 17.93 -9.66 5.75
CA LYS A 93 18.27 -10.65 4.70
C LYS A 93 18.26 -12.12 5.17
N GLY A 94 17.21 -12.86 4.80
CA GLY A 94 17.18 -14.31 5.04
C GLY A 94 16.09 -15.13 4.34
N ILE A 95 15.21 -14.55 3.52
CA ILE A 95 14.15 -15.34 2.86
C ILE A 95 14.42 -15.37 1.36
N LYS A 96 14.96 -16.50 0.90
CA LYS A 96 14.76 -16.95 -0.48
C LYS A 96 13.28 -17.33 -0.58
N VAL A 97 12.56 -16.65 -1.48
CA VAL A 97 11.26 -17.11 -1.98
C VAL A 97 11.48 -18.43 -2.72
#